data_AF-A0A7V3KAD5-F1
#
_entry.id   AF-A0A7V3KAD5-F1
#
_cell.length_a   1.000
_cell.length_b   1.000
_cell.length_c   1.000
_cell.angle_alpha   90.00
_cell.angle_beta   90.00
_cell.angle_gamma   90.00
#
_symmetry.space_group_name_H-M   'P 1'
#
loop_
_entity.id
_entity.type
_entity.pdbx_description
1 polymer ?
#
loop_
_entity_poly.entity_id
_entity_poly.type
_entity_poly.pdbx_seq_one_letter_code
_entity_poly.pdbx_strand_id
1 'polypeptide(L)'
;MRNVFAIVLAGGKGERLWPLTANRSKPAVPFAGLRIIDFVLSNLINSGINEIAVLSQTQSHSLDDHIMKAYPSYLGMRGSISIYHPRLVTSQDLYIGTANAVYQNLDRINKKAEMVAVFGGDHIYMMDVARMAEFHDKRNADITIAAVPFPLSEAHKYGVLQVDENWRVVGFEEKPKEPKPIPNEPDKALVSMGNYIFSKDKLFKLLEADSKKKYVSKQELLELIARNKDAREQYSTHDFGNDIIEGEVAKKDLYICAYDFRRNRIPGIPEGKRHYYWRDVGDIYQYWLANMDICSIDPELNLYNSDWPLWTLPNTLPPAKFIHDNRNENRVGYATNSLVCAGSIISGSHVERCVIGNNVKVNSWTYLEECVILGGKRAINTEIGRWCNLRRVIMDRDVFVPEGTIIGHNRADDEKRGFKIVDMPDGKHLTVVPEAYRF
;
A
#
# COMPACT_ATOMS: atom_id res chain seq x y z
N MET A 1 -8.45 -26.19 0.43
CA MET A 1 -8.28 -25.04 1.36
C MET A 1 -9.58 -24.87 2.12
N ARG A 2 -9.55 -24.61 3.43
CA ARG A 2 -10.76 -24.16 4.16
C ARG A 2 -11.28 -22.87 3.52
N ASN A 3 -12.58 -22.61 3.65
CA ASN A 3 -13.21 -21.46 3.02
C ASN A 3 -12.75 -20.15 3.72
N VAL A 4 -12.08 -19.27 2.97
CA VAL A 4 -11.54 -17.99 3.48
C VAL A 4 -12.36 -16.84 2.92
N PHE A 5 -12.87 -15.97 3.79
CA PHE A 5 -13.46 -14.69 3.39
C PHE A 5 -12.43 -13.57 3.61
N ALA A 6 -12.14 -12.78 2.58
CA ALA A 6 -11.16 -11.69 2.69
C ALA A 6 -11.84 -10.34 2.93
N ILE A 7 -11.23 -9.55 3.80
CA ILE A 7 -11.58 -8.19 4.12
C ILE A 7 -10.34 -7.33 3.88
N VAL A 8 -10.45 -6.37 2.96
CA VAL A 8 -9.41 -5.39 2.66
C VAL A 8 -9.78 -4.06 3.28
N LEU A 9 -8.95 -3.57 4.20
CA LEU A 9 -9.10 -2.28 4.86
C LEU A 9 -8.54 -1.18 3.95
N ALA A 10 -9.43 -0.35 3.38
CA ALA A 10 -9.09 0.68 2.40
C ALA A 10 -9.61 2.09 2.80
N GLY A 11 -9.90 2.29 4.09
CA GLY A 11 -10.49 3.52 4.62
C GLY A 11 -9.50 4.62 5.05
N GLY A 12 -8.19 4.36 5.03
CA GLY A 12 -7.18 5.29 5.54
C GLY A 12 -7.10 6.59 4.74
N LYS A 13 -7.05 7.73 5.45
CA LYS A 13 -6.93 9.08 4.86
C LYS A 13 -5.61 9.31 4.12
N GLY A 14 -4.54 8.60 4.50
CA GLY A 14 -3.23 8.72 3.86
C GLY A 14 -2.60 10.12 4.00
N GLU A 15 -2.75 10.77 5.16
CA GLU A 15 -2.32 12.17 5.37
C GLU A 15 -0.82 12.38 5.11
N ARG A 16 0.01 11.38 5.41
CA ARG A 16 1.46 11.39 5.15
C ARG A 16 1.84 11.33 3.66
N LEU A 17 0.90 11.00 2.78
CA LEU A 17 1.04 11.06 1.32
C LEU A 17 0.46 12.34 0.72
N TRP A 18 -0.04 13.27 1.54
CA TRP A 18 -0.48 14.56 1.01
C TRP A 18 0.69 15.26 0.29
N PRO A 19 0.50 15.81 -0.92
CA PRO A 19 -0.78 16.10 -1.59
C PRO A 19 -1.36 15.00 -2.50
N LEU A 20 -0.72 13.85 -2.67
CA LEU A 20 -1.18 12.79 -3.58
C LEU A 20 -2.54 12.17 -3.18
N THR A 21 -2.90 12.33 -1.90
CA THR A 21 -4.16 11.89 -1.28
C THR A 21 -5.12 13.05 -1.01
N ALA A 22 -4.98 14.18 -1.73
CA ALA A 22 -5.90 15.31 -1.56
C ALA A 22 -7.31 15.01 -2.11
N ASN A 23 -7.41 14.24 -3.19
CA ASN A 23 -8.67 13.93 -3.89
C ASN A 23 -8.90 12.42 -4.13
N ARG A 24 -8.15 11.56 -3.44
CA ARG A 24 -8.25 10.10 -3.51
C ARG A 24 -7.74 9.46 -2.23
N SER A 25 -8.29 8.28 -1.90
CA SER A 25 -7.75 7.44 -0.83
C SER A 25 -6.34 6.93 -1.16
N LYS A 26 -5.53 6.63 -0.13
CA LYS A 26 -4.18 6.05 -0.32
C LYS A 26 -4.19 4.79 -1.21
N PRO A 27 -5.09 3.80 -1.02
CA PRO A 27 -5.17 2.63 -1.89
C PRO A 27 -5.40 2.96 -3.38
N ALA A 28 -5.97 4.13 -3.70
CA ALA A 28 -6.24 4.58 -5.06
C ALA A 28 -5.07 5.35 -5.72
N VAL A 29 -3.98 5.59 -5.00
CA VAL A 29 -2.80 6.27 -5.58
C VAL A 29 -2.21 5.38 -6.69
N PRO A 30 -1.96 5.92 -7.90
CA PRO A 30 -1.34 5.17 -8.99
C PRO A 30 0.04 4.62 -8.64
N PHE A 31 0.46 3.52 -9.26
CA PHE A 31 1.80 2.96 -9.14
C PHE A 31 2.12 2.21 -10.43
N ALA A 32 3.04 2.73 -11.26
CA ALA A 32 3.47 2.09 -12.51
C ALA A 32 2.33 1.56 -13.42
N GLY A 33 1.26 2.35 -13.60
CA GLY A 33 0.08 1.96 -14.40
C GLY A 33 -0.96 1.12 -13.65
N LEU A 34 -0.65 0.68 -12.43
CA LEU A 34 -1.55 0.04 -11.45
C LEU A 34 -2.03 1.07 -10.41
N ARG A 35 -2.75 0.61 -9.39
CA ARG A 35 -2.99 1.30 -8.12
C ARG A 35 -2.46 0.47 -6.94
N ILE A 36 -2.18 1.10 -5.81
CA ILE A 36 -1.67 0.40 -4.62
C ILE A 36 -2.59 -0.76 -4.20
N ILE A 37 -3.92 -0.59 -4.25
CA ILE A 37 -4.85 -1.67 -3.89
C ILE A 37 -4.73 -2.92 -4.78
N ASP A 38 -4.21 -2.77 -6.00
CA ASP A 38 -4.16 -3.87 -6.95
C ASP A 38 -3.25 -5.01 -6.49
N PHE A 39 -2.23 -4.69 -5.68
CA PHE A 39 -1.33 -5.69 -5.12
C PHE A 39 -2.07 -6.66 -4.19
N VAL A 40 -2.81 -6.15 -3.20
CA VAL A 40 -3.53 -7.02 -2.27
C VAL A 40 -4.66 -7.80 -2.94
N LEU A 41 -5.41 -7.17 -3.85
CA LEU A 41 -6.52 -7.84 -4.53
C LEU A 41 -6.01 -8.93 -5.48
N SER A 42 -4.92 -8.68 -6.19
CA SER A 42 -4.28 -9.70 -7.03
C SER A 42 -3.73 -10.85 -6.21
N ASN A 43 -3.08 -10.57 -5.07
CA ASN A 43 -2.60 -11.61 -4.16
C ASN A 43 -3.74 -12.51 -3.67
N LEU A 44 -4.88 -11.95 -3.29
CA LEU A 44 -6.05 -12.71 -2.85
C LEU A 44 -6.59 -13.61 -3.98
N ILE A 45 -6.81 -13.04 -5.16
CA ILE A 45 -7.35 -13.78 -6.33
C ILE A 45 -6.40 -14.88 -6.79
N ASN A 46 -5.10 -14.58 -6.92
CA ASN A 46 -4.10 -15.56 -7.32
C ASN A 46 -3.94 -16.68 -6.29
N SER A 47 -4.23 -16.40 -5.02
CA SER A 47 -4.28 -17.39 -3.93
C SER A 47 -5.57 -18.21 -3.90
N GLY A 48 -6.51 -17.98 -4.83
CA GLY A 48 -7.81 -18.64 -4.87
C GLY A 48 -8.82 -18.13 -3.84
N ILE A 49 -8.57 -16.97 -3.22
CA ILE A 49 -9.47 -16.33 -2.26
C ILE A 49 -10.36 -15.35 -3.02
N ASN A 50 -11.53 -15.83 -3.41
CA ASN A 50 -12.40 -15.15 -4.38
C ASN A 50 -13.61 -14.45 -3.75
N GLU A 51 -13.82 -14.55 -2.44
CA GLU A 51 -14.85 -13.79 -1.73
C GLU A 51 -14.20 -12.64 -0.96
N ILE A 52 -14.35 -11.42 -1.49
CA ILE A 52 -13.59 -10.25 -1.04
C ILE A 52 -14.54 -9.10 -0.69
N ALA A 53 -14.40 -8.55 0.51
CA ALA A 53 -15.00 -7.29 0.91
C ALA A 53 -13.92 -6.20 1.00
N VAL A 54 -14.16 -5.04 0.41
CA VAL A 54 -13.29 -3.86 0.53
C VAL A 54 -14.01 -2.81 1.36
N LEU A 55 -13.42 -2.43 2.50
CA LEU A 55 -14.00 -1.45 3.41
C LEU A 55 -13.39 -0.08 3.11
N SER A 56 -14.16 0.83 2.50
CA SER A 56 -13.71 2.15 2.08
C SER A 56 -14.54 3.27 2.72
N GLN A 57 -13.93 4.42 2.99
CA GLN A 57 -14.58 5.55 3.66
C GLN A 57 -14.16 6.90 3.09
N THR A 58 -12.94 7.36 3.35
CA THR A 58 -12.52 8.72 2.96
C THR A 58 -12.04 8.76 1.51
N GLN A 59 -12.57 9.72 0.73
CA GLN A 59 -12.17 9.97 -0.66
C GLN A 59 -12.21 8.71 -1.56
N SER A 60 -13.21 7.85 -1.34
CA SER A 60 -13.28 6.51 -1.94
C SER A 60 -13.77 6.49 -3.38
N HIS A 61 -14.45 7.52 -3.89
CA HIS A 61 -15.13 7.47 -5.19
C HIS A 61 -14.24 6.93 -6.34
N SER A 62 -13.01 7.44 -6.45
CA SER A 62 -12.09 6.96 -7.49
C SER A 62 -11.65 5.51 -7.27
N LEU A 63 -11.50 5.08 -6.02
CA LEU A 63 -11.20 3.69 -5.64
C LEU A 63 -12.36 2.77 -6.00
N ASP A 64 -13.58 3.17 -5.65
CA ASP A 64 -14.77 2.36 -5.83
C ASP A 64 -15.04 2.12 -7.31
N ASP A 65 -14.93 3.18 -8.12
CA ASP A 65 -15.05 3.10 -9.59
C ASP A 65 -14.01 2.15 -10.21
N HIS A 66 -12.77 2.18 -9.72
CA HIS A 66 -11.70 1.29 -10.18
C HIS A 66 -12.00 -0.17 -9.86
N ILE A 67 -12.38 -0.45 -8.62
CA ILE A 67 -12.66 -1.82 -8.18
C ILE A 67 -13.84 -2.40 -8.97
N MET A 68 -14.94 -1.64 -9.07
CA MET A 68 -16.18 -2.10 -9.71
C MET A 68 -16.02 -2.31 -11.22
N LYS A 69 -15.12 -1.58 -11.89
CA LYS A 69 -14.85 -1.77 -13.31
C LYS A 69 -13.84 -2.89 -13.60
N ALA A 70 -12.88 -3.12 -12.71
CA ALA A 70 -11.80 -4.09 -12.95
C ALA A 70 -12.15 -5.50 -12.48
N TYR A 71 -12.46 -5.66 -11.20
CA TYR A 71 -12.37 -6.95 -10.51
C TYR A 71 -13.51 -7.94 -10.75
N PRO A 72 -14.77 -7.52 -11.03
CA PRO A 72 -15.81 -8.47 -11.40
C PRO A 72 -15.43 -9.35 -12.60
N SER A 73 -14.67 -8.80 -13.56
CA SER A 73 -14.22 -9.53 -14.74
C SER A 73 -13.21 -10.63 -14.43
N TYR A 74 -12.30 -10.40 -13.48
CA TYR A 74 -11.28 -11.37 -13.06
C TYR A 74 -11.85 -12.49 -12.19
N LEU A 75 -12.86 -12.17 -11.37
CA LEU A 75 -13.52 -13.13 -10.49
C LEU A 75 -14.53 -14.01 -11.24
N GLY A 76 -15.25 -13.45 -12.22
CA GLY A 76 -16.28 -14.16 -12.98
C GLY A 76 -17.29 -14.86 -12.06
N MET A 77 -17.60 -16.13 -12.34
CA MET A 77 -18.48 -16.94 -11.49
C MET A 77 -17.77 -17.59 -10.29
N ARG A 78 -16.45 -17.41 -10.14
CA ARG A 78 -15.65 -18.10 -9.10
C ARG A 78 -15.74 -17.42 -7.73
N GLY A 79 -16.24 -16.19 -7.68
CA GLY A 79 -16.43 -15.47 -6.43
C GLY A 79 -16.99 -14.08 -6.67
N SER A 80 -16.85 -13.20 -5.68
CA SER A 80 -17.42 -11.87 -5.69
C SER A 80 -16.53 -10.88 -4.94
N ILE A 81 -16.58 -9.63 -5.38
CA ILE A 81 -16.02 -8.49 -4.68
C ILE A 81 -17.13 -7.52 -4.33
N SER A 82 -17.14 -7.02 -3.11
CA SER A 82 -18.11 -6.04 -2.65
C SER A 82 -17.42 -4.90 -1.92
N ILE A 83 -17.95 -3.68 -2.09
CA ILE A 83 -17.44 -2.49 -1.41
C ILE A 83 -18.39 -2.11 -0.29
N TYR A 84 -17.86 -1.99 0.92
CA TYR A 84 -18.61 -1.67 2.13
C TYR A 84 -18.21 -0.29 2.64
N HIS A 85 -19.21 0.58 2.74
CA HIS A 85 -19.11 1.90 3.35
C HIS A 85 -19.72 1.89 4.76
N PRO A 86 -19.39 2.87 5.62
CA PRO A 86 -20.02 3.01 6.93
C PRO A 86 -21.54 3.15 6.81
N ARG A 87 -22.29 2.53 7.72
CA ARG A 87 -23.76 2.58 7.72
C ARG A 87 -24.24 3.83 8.46
N LEU A 88 -24.43 4.92 7.73
CA LEU A 88 -24.82 6.21 8.31
C LEU A 88 -26.30 6.23 8.73
N VAL A 89 -26.57 6.05 10.03
CA VAL A 89 -27.87 6.39 10.66
C VAL A 89 -27.75 7.71 11.44
N THR A 90 -26.56 8.00 11.97
CA THR A 90 -26.13 9.21 12.69
C THR A 90 -24.67 9.57 12.32
N SER A 91 -24.19 10.76 12.70
CA SER A 91 -22.82 11.22 12.43
C SER A 91 -21.73 10.45 13.19
N GLN A 92 -22.10 9.61 14.17
CA GLN A 92 -21.18 8.74 14.92
C GLN A 92 -20.89 7.40 14.22
N ASP A 93 -21.52 7.13 13.07
CA ASP A 93 -21.46 5.82 12.42
C ASP A 93 -20.35 5.67 11.38
N LEU A 94 -19.46 6.66 11.24
CA LEU A 94 -18.21 6.48 10.49
C LEU A 94 -17.38 5.33 11.11
N TYR A 95 -16.50 4.71 10.34
CA TYR A 95 -15.54 3.79 10.95
C TYR A 95 -14.58 4.61 11.81
N ILE A 96 -14.69 4.41 13.12
CA ILE A 96 -13.85 5.07 14.12
C ILE A 96 -12.50 4.36 14.31
N GLY A 97 -12.37 3.15 13.78
CA GLY A 97 -11.14 2.37 13.78
C GLY A 97 -11.22 1.16 12.86
N THR A 98 -10.09 0.50 12.61
CA THR A 98 -10.01 -0.63 11.67
C THR A 98 -10.80 -1.85 12.15
N ALA A 99 -10.80 -2.13 13.46
CA ALA A 99 -11.59 -3.20 14.06
C ALA A 99 -13.08 -2.86 14.05
N ASN A 100 -13.43 -1.60 14.33
CA ASN A 100 -14.82 -1.12 14.24
C ASN A 100 -15.38 -1.27 12.80
N ALA A 101 -14.57 -1.01 11.78
CA ALA A 101 -14.99 -1.15 10.39
C ALA A 101 -15.45 -2.59 10.06
N VAL A 102 -14.73 -3.59 10.59
CA VAL A 102 -15.09 -5.00 10.44
C VAL A 102 -16.28 -5.37 11.31
N TYR A 103 -16.31 -4.88 12.56
CA TYR A 103 -17.43 -5.10 13.49
C TYR A 103 -18.77 -4.66 12.88
N GLN A 104 -18.79 -3.45 12.29
CA GLN A 104 -19.96 -2.92 11.59
C GLN A 104 -20.39 -3.73 10.37
N ASN A 105 -19.66 -4.76 9.93
CA ASN A 105 -20.01 -5.57 8.77
C ASN A 105 -19.99 -7.08 9.06
N LEU A 106 -19.97 -7.50 10.33
CA LEU A 106 -19.93 -8.92 10.72
C LEU A 106 -21.08 -9.73 10.11
N ASP A 107 -22.26 -9.13 10.02
CA ASP A 107 -23.48 -9.75 9.47
C ASP A 107 -23.35 -10.09 7.96
N ARG A 108 -22.38 -9.49 7.27
CA ARG A 108 -22.15 -9.63 5.83
C ARG A 108 -21.05 -10.63 5.49
N ILE A 109 -20.28 -11.08 6.47
CA ILE A 109 -19.26 -12.12 6.28
C ILE A 109 -19.97 -13.44 5.92
N ASN A 110 -19.46 -14.15 4.92
CA ASN A 110 -20.06 -15.40 4.48
C ASN A 110 -20.17 -16.41 5.64
N LYS A 111 -21.39 -16.89 5.90
CA LYS A 111 -21.67 -17.89 6.94
C LYS A 111 -20.86 -19.18 6.77
N LYS A 112 -20.52 -19.53 5.52
CA LYS A 112 -19.70 -20.71 5.18
C LYS A 112 -18.19 -20.49 5.34
N ALA A 113 -17.73 -19.27 5.62
CA ALA A 113 -16.32 -19.02 5.86
C ALA A 113 -15.90 -19.66 7.19
N GLU A 114 -14.71 -20.24 7.23
CA GLU A 114 -14.11 -20.78 8.45
C GLU A 114 -12.98 -19.87 8.95
N MET A 115 -12.33 -19.18 8.01
CA MET A 115 -11.30 -18.19 8.29
C MET A 115 -11.68 -16.84 7.68
N VAL A 116 -11.21 -15.77 8.32
CA VAL A 116 -11.31 -14.41 7.80
C VAL A 116 -9.92 -13.83 7.67
N ALA A 117 -9.55 -13.44 6.44
CA ALA A 117 -8.33 -12.71 6.16
C ALA A 117 -8.62 -11.20 6.27
N VAL A 118 -7.95 -10.48 7.17
CA VAL A 118 -8.07 -9.02 7.32
C VAL A 118 -6.75 -8.37 6.90
N PHE A 119 -6.75 -7.69 5.76
CA PHE A 119 -5.54 -7.25 5.07
C PHE A 119 -5.57 -5.73 4.82
N GLY A 120 -4.40 -5.08 4.91
CA GLY A 120 -4.25 -3.67 4.55
C GLY A 120 -4.30 -3.46 3.04
N GLY A 121 -5.05 -2.44 2.59
CA GLY A 121 -5.20 -2.08 1.18
C GLY A 121 -4.12 -1.14 0.63
N ASP A 122 -3.10 -0.82 1.42
CA ASP A 122 -2.23 0.34 1.21
C ASP A 122 -0.72 0.04 1.26
N HIS A 123 -0.35 -1.23 1.15
CA HIS A 123 1.03 -1.70 1.02
C HIS A 123 1.29 -2.29 -0.38
N ILE A 124 2.56 -2.27 -0.80
CA ILE A 124 3.00 -2.88 -2.06
C ILE A 124 3.78 -4.15 -1.74
N TYR A 125 3.25 -5.31 -2.15
CA TYR A 125 3.86 -6.62 -1.90
C TYR A 125 3.26 -7.71 -2.81
N MET A 126 3.97 -8.81 -2.97
CA MET A 126 3.45 -10.05 -3.56
C MET A 126 3.41 -11.14 -2.49
N MET A 127 2.27 -11.81 -2.35
CA MET A 127 2.06 -12.82 -1.32
C MET A 127 1.09 -13.89 -1.78
N ASP A 128 1.52 -15.15 -1.71
CA ASP A 128 0.62 -16.30 -1.75
C ASP A 128 -0.04 -16.44 -0.37
N VAL A 129 -1.26 -15.89 -0.26
CA VAL A 129 -2.08 -15.86 0.96
C VAL A 129 -2.59 -17.26 1.30
N ALA A 130 -2.73 -18.12 0.30
CA ALA A 130 -3.14 -19.51 0.47
C ALA A 130 -2.14 -20.25 1.38
N ARG A 131 -0.84 -20.00 1.24
CA ARG A 131 0.19 -20.58 2.13
C ARG A 131 0.09 -20.07 3.58
N MET A 132 -0.32 -18.81 3.77
CA MET A 132 -0.55 -18.27 5.11
C MET A 132 -1.78 -18.92 5.75
N ALA A 133 -2.86 -19.14 4.97
CA ALA A 133 -4.06 -19.84 5.42
C ALA A 133 -3.76 -21.30 5.78
N GLU A 134 -2.96 -22.00 4.98
CA GLU A 134 -2.50 -23.36 5.30
C GLU A 134 -1.64 -23.41 6.57
N PHE A 135 -0.79 -22.41 6.79
CA PHE A 135 0.00 -22.30 8.01
C PHE A 135 -0.89 -22.09 9.23
N HIS A 136 -1.87 -21.19 9.14
CA HIS A 136 -2.87 -20.95 10.18
C HIS A 136 -3.62 -22.26 10.54
N ASP A 137 -4.06 -23.00 9.53
CA ASP A 137 -4.77 -24.26 9.68
C ASP A 137 -3.91 -25.37 10.33
N LYS A 138 -2.70 -25.60 9.80
CA LYS A 138 -1.78 -26.63 10.31
C LYS A 138 -1.35 -26.38 11.75
N ARG A 139 -1.30 -25.12 12.17
CA ARG A 139 -1.01 -24.73 13.55
C ARG A 139 -2.24 -24.74 14.44
N ASN A 140 -3.45 -24.84 13.90
CA ASN A 140 -4.70 -24.64 14.62
C ASN A 140 -4.66 -23.30 15.41
N ALA A 141 -4.15 -22.25 14.76
CA ALA A 141 -3.99 -20.93 15.36
C ALA A 141 -5.33 -20.21 15.46
N ASP A 142 -5.53 -19.44 16.52
CA ASP A 142 -6.67 -18.52 16.62
C ASP A 142 -6.46 -17.30 15.71
N ILE A 143 -5.21 -16.82 15.67
CA ILE A 143 -4.76 -15.66 14.89
C ILE A 143 -3.40 -15.98 14.27
N THR A 144 -3.21 -15.61 13.01
CA THR A 144 -1.90 -15.60 12.36
C THR A 144 -1.61 -14.22 11.80
N ILE A 145 -0.43 -13.68 12.11
CA ILE A 145 0.01 -12.33 11.72
C ILE A 145 1.16 -12.46 10.71
N ALA A 146 1.01 -11.90 9.52
CA ALA A 146 2.11 -11.86 8.55
C ALA A 146 3.17 -10.87 9.02
N ALA A 147 4.42 -11.31 9.05
CA ALA A 147 5.52 -10.52 9.59
C ALA A 147 6.78 -10.61 8.76
N VAL A 148 7.50 -9.50 8.65
CA VAL A 148 8.72 -9.37 7.84
C VAL A 148 9.87 -8.85 8.70
N PRO A 149 11.08 -9.42 8.60
CA PRO A 149 12.26 -8.82 9.22
C PRO A 149 12.57 -7.47 8.60
N PHE A 150 12.79 -6.48 9.45
CA PHE A 150 13.06 -5.10 9.07
C PHE A 150 14.25 -4.55 9.85
N PRO A 151 15.06 -3.62 9.30
CA PRO A 151 16.16 -3.01 10.05
C PRO A 151 15.70 -2.46 11.40
N LEU A 152 16.42 -2.84 12.48
CA LEU A 152 16.03 -2.50 13.85
C LEU A 152 15.92 -0.98 14.06
N SER A 153 16.81 -0.21 13.44
CA SER A 153 16.86 1.26 13.48
C SER A 153 15.58 1.93 12.97
N GLU A 154 14.83 1.28 12.08
CA GLU A 154 13.64 1.84 11.44
C GLU A 154 12.33 1.23 11.96
N ALA A 155 12.41 0.17 12.75
CA ALA A 155 11.27 -0.62 13.20
C ALA A 155 10.32 0.14 14.15
N HIS A 156 10.76 1.23 14.78
CA HIS A 156 9.97 2.06 15.70
C HIS A 156 8.73 2.70 15.04
N LYS A 157 8.66 2.69 13.70
CA LYS A 157 7.52 3.20 12.92
C LYS A 157 6.37 2.21 12.78
N TYR A 158 6.56 0.96 13.21
CA TYR A 158 5.66 -0.16 12.93
C TYR A 158 5.29 -0.95 14.21
N GLY A 159 4.34 -1.88 14.09
CA GLY A 159 4.07 -2.88 15.12
C GLY A 159 5.16 -3.96 15.12
N VAL A 160 5.83 -4.13 16.26
CA VAL A 160 6.96 -5.06 16.44
C VAL A 160 6.52 -6.28 17.23
N LEU A 161 6.75 -7.46 16.67
CA LEU A 161 6.42 -8.76 17.26
C LEU A 161 7.63 -9.34 17.99
N GLN A 162 7.38 -10.02 19.10
CA GLN A 162 8.31 -10.95 19.72
C GLN A 162 7.74 -12.36 19.61
N VAL A 163 8.59 -13.32 19.23
CA VAL A 163 8.21 -14.70 18.99
C VAL A 163 9.08 -15.67 19.79
N ASP A 164 8.52 -16.81 20.16
CA ASP A 164 9.29 -17.94 20.68
C ASP A 164 9.87 -18.82 19.55
N GLU A 165 10.57 -19.90 19.92
CA GLU A 165 11.19 -20.85 18.99
C GLU A 165 10.19 -21.50 18.01
N ASN A 166 8.91 -21.57 18.40
CA ASN A 166 7.84 -22.16 17.61
C ASN A 166 7.09 -21.14 16.75
N TRP A 167 7.55 -19.88 16.68
CA TRP A 167 6.85 -18.77 16.01
C TRP A 167 5.50 -18.41 16.66
N ARG A 168 5.29 -18.77 17.92
CA ARG A 168 4.18 -18.24 18.70
C ARG A 168 4.51 -16.81 19.09
N VAL A 169 3.56 -15.89 18.94
CA VAL A 169 3.71 -14.51 19.37
C VAL A 169 3.63 -14.47 20.90
N VAL A 170 4.68 -13.96 21.53
CA VAL A 170 4.81 -13.80 22.99
C VAL A 170 4.82 -12.34 23.43
N GLY A 171 4.93 -11.42 22.47
CA GLY A 171 4.83 -9.99 22.69
C GLY A 171 4.53 -9.23 21.40
N PHE A 172 3.86 -8.10 21.54
CA PHE A 172 3.56 -7.18 20.45
C PHE A 172 3.53 -5.77 21.02
N GLU A 173 4.23 -4.85 20.35
CA GLU A 173 4.24 -3.43 20.72
C GLU A 173 4.01 -2.60 19.47
N GLU A 174 2.98 -1.73 19.46
CA GLU A 174 2.68 -0.85 18.34
C GLU A 174 3.54 0.42 18.40
N LYS A 175 4.46 0.58 17.45
CA LYS A 175 5.39 1.72 17.33
C LYS A 175 6.24 1.94 18.60
N PRO A 176 7.00 0.92 19.04
CA PRO A 176 7.80 1.02 20.25
C PRO A 176 8.93 2.03 20.06
N LYS A 177 9.25 2.78 21.12
CA LYS A 177 10.42 3.67 21.13
C LYS A 177 11.72 2.90 20.99
N GLU A 178 11.78 1.72 21.61
CA GLU A 178 12.92 0.80 21.59
C GLU A 178 12.46 -0.56 21.04
N PRO A 179 12.47 -0.74 19.71
CA PRO A 179 12.14 -2.03 19.09
C PRO A 179 13.03 -3.15 19.62
N LYS A 180 12.42 -4.30 19.91
CA LYS A 180 13.16 -5.51 20.30
C LYS A 180 13.59 -6.29 19.06
N PRO A 181 14.83 -6.81 19.03
CA PRO A 181 15.32 -7.57 17.91
C PRO A 181 14.68 -8.97 17.83
N ILE A 182 14.78 -9.58 16.66
CA ILE A 182 14.42 -10.99 16.45
C ILE A 182 15.46 -11.86 17.19
N PRO A 183 15.05 -12.95 17.86
CA PRO A 183 16.01 -13.91 18.41
C PRO A 183 17.02 -14.36 17.35
N ASN A 184 18.31 -14.23 17.65
CA ASN A 184 19.45 -14.55 16.77
C ASN A 184 19.66 -13.64 15.54
N GLU A 185 18.88 -12.55 15.36
CA GLU A 185 19.13 -11.52 14.34
C GLU A 185 19.12 -10.12 15.01
N PRO A 186 20.23 -9.71 15.67
CA PRO A 186 20.26 -8.52 16.53
C PRO A 186 20.11 -7.19 15.78
N ASP A 187 20.29 -7.19 14.47
CA ASP A 187 20.19 -6.04 13.57
C ASP A 187 18.78 -5.84 13.00
N LYS A 188 17.84 -6.74 13.30
CA LYS A 188 16.48 -6.73 12.75
C LYS A 188 15.42 -6.87 13.82
N ALA A 189 14.28 -6.25 13.60
CA ALA A 189 13.04 -6.52 14.32
C ALA A 189 12.02 -7.22 13.41
N LEU A 190 11.13 -8.00 14.00
CA LEU A 190 10.05 -8.65 13.28
C LEU A 190 8.86 -7.68 13.23
N VAL A 191 8.61 -7.10 12.06
CA VAL A 191 7.55 -6.09 11.85
C VAL A 191 6.28 -6.75 11.34
N SER A 192 5.15 -6.44 11.98
CA SER A 192 3.81 -6.79 11.48
C SER A 192 3.51 -6.07 10.18
N MET A 193 3.05 -6.81 9.17
CA MET A 193 2.64 -6.25 7.88
C MET A 193 1.22 -5.67 7.91
N GLY A 194 0.49 -5.80 9.02
CA GLY A 194 -0.93 -5.42 9.10
C GLY A 194 -1.86 -6.38 8.36
N ASN A 195 -1.41 -7.61 8.09
CA ASN A 195 -2.18 -8.66 7.44
C ASN A 195 -2.39 -9.82 8.41
N TYR A 196 -3.65 -10.18 8.62
CA TYR A 196 -4.06 -11.14 9.64
C TYR A 196 -4.94 -12.24 9.04
N ILE A 197 -4.83 -13.46 9.54
CA ILE A 197 -5.83 -14.51 9.35
C ILE A 197 -6.37 -14.88 10.72
N PHE A 198 -7.69 -14.87 10.84
CA PHE A 198 -8.41 -15.26 12.05
C PHE A 198 -9.25 -16.51 11.78
N SER A 199 -9.37 -17.36 12.79
CA SER A 199 -10.53 -18.24 12.88
C SER A 199 -11.79 -17.39 13.02
N LYS A 200 -12.82 -17.62 12.19
CA LYS A 200 -14.01 -16.74 12.11
C LYS A 200 -14.66 -16.50 13.47
N ASP A 201 -14.91 -17.57 14.23
CA ASP A 201 -15.60 -17.47 15.53
C ASP A 201 -14.79 -16.68 16.56
N LYS A 202 -13.45 -16.71 16.45
CA LYS A 202 -12.56 -15.94 17.31
C LYS A 202 -12.61 -14.48 16.95
N LEU A 203 -12.53 -14.13 15.66
CA LEU A 203 -12.69 -12.75 15.21
C LEU A 203 -14.00 -12.13 15.71
N PHE A 204 -15.12 -12.86 15.59
CA PHE A 204 -16.44 -12.36 15.98
C PHE A 204 -16.48 -12.04 17.47
N LYS A 205 -16.05 -12.97 18.32
CA LYS A 205 -15.99 -12.77 19.78
C LYS A 205 -15.10 -11.60 20.16
N LEU A 206 -13.94 -11.45 19.52
CA LEU A 206 -13.01 -10.36 19.79
C LEU A 206 -13.62 -9.00 19.44
N LEU A 207 -14.25 -8.89 18.27
CA LEU A 207 -14.87 -7.65 17.82
C LEU A 207 -16.12 -7.28 18.65
N GLU A 208 -16.94 -8.27 19.06
CA GLU A 208 -18.07 -8.04 19.98
C GLU A 208 -17.63 -7.63 21.39
N ALA A 209 -16.48 -8.12 21.86
CA ALA A 209 -15.91 -7.68 23.13
C ALA A 209 -15.37 -6.25 23.03
N ASP A 210 -14.65 -5.95 21.95
CA ASP A 210 -14.09 -4.62 21.72
C ASP A 210 -15.17 -3.56 21.49
N SER A 211 -16.26 -3.88 20.79
CA SER A 211 -17.36 -2.95 20.51
C SER A 211 -18.11 -2.46 21.76
N LYS A 212 -17.98 -3.16 22.89
CA LYS A 212 -18.59 -2.77 24.17
C LYS A 212 -17.75 -1.75 24.94
N LYS A 213 -16.50 -1.53 24.52
CA LYS A 213 -15.58 -0.57 25.13
C LYS A 213 -15.90 0.83 24.65
N LYS A 214 -15.60 1.83 25.48
CA LYS A 214 -15.78 3.24 25.13
C LYS A 214 -14.65 3.70 24.21
N TYR A 215 -15.02 4.26 23.07
CA TYR A 215 -14.06 4.87 22.15
C TYR A 215 -13.28 6.01 22.83
N VAL A 216 -11.97 6.01 22.61
CA VAL A 216 -11.04 7.09 22.94
C VAL A 216 -10.00 7.21 21.82
N SER A 217 -9.39 8.38 21.67
CA SER A 217 -8.25 8.54 20.78
C SER A 217 -7.03 7.78 21.30
N LYS A 218 -6.06 7.48 20.41
CA LYS A 218 -4.81 6.81 20.79
C LYS A 218 -4.04 7.55 21.90
N GLN A 219 -4.00 8.88 21.84
CA GLN A 219 -3.31 9.69 22.84
C GLN A 219 -4.00 9.57 24.21
N GLU A 220 -5.33 9.65 24.25
CA GLU A 220 -6.11 9.48 25.48
C GLU A 220 -5.98 8.07 26.05
N LEU A 221 -5.96 7.02 25.19
CA LEU A 221 -5.77 5.65 25.65
C LEU A 221 -4.42 5.48 26.35
N LEU A 222 -3.34 6.03 25.78
CA LEU A 222 -2.01 5.98 26.41
C LEU A 222 -1.98 6.69 27.77
N GLU A 223 -2.64 7.83 27.89
CA GLU A 223 -2.76 8.56 29.16
C GLU A 223 -3.58 7.80 30.20
N LEU A 224 -4.64 7.11 29.78
CA LEU A 224 -5.46 6.27 30.65
C LEU A 224 -4.67 5.04 31.13
N ILE A 225 -3.94 4.35 30.23
CA ILE A 225 -3.10 3.19 30.57
C ILE A 225 -2.00 3.58 31.56
N ALA A 226 -1.41 4.76 31.40
CA ALA A 226 -0.37 5.26 32.31
C ALA A 226 -0.90 5.48 33.75
N ARG A 227 -2.21 5.77 33.91
CA ARG A 227 -2.87 5.97 35.21
C ARG A 227 -3.47 4.69 35.78
N ASN A 228 -4.01 3.83 34.92
CA ASN A 228 -4.64 2.57 35.27
C ASN A 228 -4.35 1.51 34.21
N LYS A 229 -3.62 0.46 34.60
CA LYS A 229 -3.25 -0.64 33.69
C LYS A 229 -4.46 -1.37 33.11
N ASP A 230 -5.60 -1.34 33.80
CA ASP A 230 -6.85 -1.99 33.36
C ASP A 230 -7.70 -1.11 32.42
N ALA A 231 -7.20 0.06 32.02
CA ALA A 231 -7.92 0.96 31.09
C ALA A 231 -8.34 0.26 29.79
N ARG A 232 -7.57 -0.72 29.31
CA ARG A 232 -7.87 -1.50 28.09
C ARG A 232 -9.12 -2.39 28.20
N GLU A 233 -9.64 -2.63 29.41
CA GLU A 233 -10.89 -3.36 29.61
C GLU A 233 -12.13 -2.48 29.38
N GLN A 234 -11.98 -1.15 29.52
CA GLN A 234 -13.09 -0.20 29.44
C GLN A 234 -13.02 0.70 28.20
N TYR A 235 -11.82 0.93 27.66
CA TYR A 235 -11.56 1.89 26.59
C TYR A 235 -10.84 1.22 25.42
N SER A 236 -11.10 1.71 24.20
CA SER A 236 -10.51 1.19 22.96
C SER A 236 -10.36 2.29 21.91
N THR A 237 -9.35 2.17 21.06
CA THR A 237 -9.29 2.95 19.81
C THR A 237 -10.02 2.26 18.65
N HIS A 238 -10.54 1.05 18.91
CA HIS A 238 -11.16 0.13 17.96
C HIS A 238 -10.27 -0.17 16.75
N ASP A 239 -8.97 -0.37 16.99
CA ASP A 239 -7.96 -0.69 15.99
C ASP A 239 -7.42 -2.12 16.17
N PHE A 240 -7.17 -2.83 15.06
CA PHE A 240 -6.64 -4.19 15.12
C PHE A 240 -5.27 -4.25 15.79
N GLY A 241 -4.33 -3.37 15.44
CA GLY A 241 -2.98 -3.41 16.00
C GLY A 241 -3.00 -3.04 17.49
N ASN A 242 -3.49 -1.84 17.78
CA ASN A 242 -3.41 -1.24 19.12
C ASN A 242 -4.30 -1.93 20.16
N ASP A 243 -5.48 -2.43 19.77
CA ASP A 243 -6.47 -2.94 20.74
C ASP A 243 -6.60 -4.46 20.65
N ILE A 244 -6.89 -5.01 19.47
CA ILE A 244 -7.17 -6.44 19.31
C ILE A 244 -5.90 -7.27 19.49
N ILE A 245 -4.87 -7.03 18.68
CA ILE A 245 -3.66 -7.85 18.69
C ILE A 245 -2.86 -7.62 19.98
N GLU A 246 -2.58 -6.37 20.34
CA GLU A 246 -1.82 -6.06 21.55
C GLU A 246 -2.51 -6.60 22.82
N GLY A 247 -3.83 -6.42 22.93
CA GLY A 247 -4.62 -6.90 24.06
C GLY A 247 -4.61 -8.43 24.18
N GLU A 248 -4.81 -9.15 23.07
CA GLU A 248 -4.89 -10.62 23.11
C GLU A 248 -3.52 -11.29 23.29
N VAL A 249 -2.45 -10.70 22.75
CA VAL A 249 -1.08 -11.16 23.03
C VAL A 249 -0.76 -11.02 24.53
N ALA A 250 -1.22 -9.96 25.19
CA ALA A 250 -1.01 -9.74 26.62
C ALA A 250 -1.74 -10.77 27.50
N LYS A 251 -2.97 -11.17 27.12
CA LYS A 251 -3.78 -12.15 27.88
C LYS A 251 -3.27 -13.58 27.77
N LYS A 252 -2.67 -13.95 26.62
CA LYS A 252 -2.13 -15.30 26.32
C LYS A 252 -3.18 -16.42 26.25
N ASP A 253 -4.46 -16.09 26.21
CA ASP A 253 -5.57 -17.05 26.08
C ASP A 253 -5.68 -17.62 24.66
N LEU A 254 -5.27 -16.84 23.66
CA LEU A 254 -5.30 -17.24 22.25
C LEU A 254 -3.95 -17.78 21.78
N TYR A 255 -4.01 -18.74 20.88
CA TYR A 255 -2.85 -19.23 20.17
C TYR A 255 -2.57 -18.37 18.93
N ILE A 256 -1.70 -17.38 19.11
CA ILE A 256 -1.31 -16.40 18.08
C ILE A 256 0.04 -16.80 17.50
N CYS A 257 0.12 -16.92 16.17
CA CYS A 257 1.36 -17.26 15.47
C CYS A 257 1.80 -16.12 14.54
N ALA A 258 3.12 -15.94 14.41
CA ALA A 258 3.70 -15.11 13.37
C ALA A 258 4.00 -15.95 12.12
N TYR A 259 3.56 -15.48 10.96
CA TYR A 259 3.92 -16.06 9.66
C TYR A 259 5.12 -15.29 9.09
N ASP A 260 6.28 -15.94 9.06
CA ASP A 260 7.50 -15.40 8.47
C ASP A 260 7.34 -15.21 6.96
N PHE A 261 7.20 -13.95 6.53
CA PHE A 261 6.99 -13.59 5.13
C PHE A 261 8.13 -14.04 4.21
N ARG A 262 9.35 -14.24 4.73
CA ARG A 262 10.48 -14.79 3.97
C ARG A 262 10.24 -16.22 3.48
N ARG A 263 9.33 -16.95 4.15
CA ARG A 263 8.95 -18.32 3.81
C ARG A 263 7.85 -18.37 2.74
N ASN A 264 7.26 -17.22 2.40
CA ASN A 264 6.29 -17.16 1.32
C ASN A 264 6.97 -17.49 -0.01
N ARG A 265 6.23 -18.11 -0.94
CA ARG A 265 6.75 -18.53 -2.23
C ARG A 265 5.73 -18.13 -3.28
N ILE A 266 6.18 -17.30 -4.21
CA ILE A 266 5.40 -16.86 -5.35
C ILE A 266 5.80 -17.71 -6.56
N PRO A 267 4.85 -18.34 -7.26
CA PRO A 267 5.07 -19.00 -8.55
C PRO A 267 5.81 -18.10 -9.54
N GLY A 268 6.64 -18.69 -10.41
CA GLY A 268 7.39 -17.96 -11.44
C GLY A 268 8.65 -17.20 -10.97
N ILE A 269 8.90 -17.11 -9.66
CA ILE A 269 10.17 -16.56 -9.14
C ILE A 269 11.24 -17.66 -9.15
N PRO A 270 12.40 -17.47 -9.82
CA PRO A 270 13.47 -18.46 -9.88
C PRO A 270 14.09 -18.77 -8.52
N GLU A 271 14.66 -19.97 -8.39
CA GLU A 271 15.44 -20.36 -7.21
C GLU A 271 16.65 -19.42 -7.02
N GLY A 272 16.93 -19.05 -5.77
CA GLY A 272 17.99 -18.08 -5.43
C GLY A 272 17.58 -16.61 -5.55
N LYS A 273 16.42 -16.29 -6.13
CA LYS A 273 15.85 -14.94 -6.07
C LYS A 273 15.04 -14.74 -4.79
N ARG A 274 14.97 -13.48 -4.34
CA ARG A 274 14.21 -13.11 -3.15
C ARG A 274 12.71 -13.21 -3.46
N HIS A 275 12.00 -14.11 -2.77
CA HIS A 275 10.55 -14.32 -2.96
C HIS A 275 9.66 -13.34 -2.17
N TYR A 276 10.25 -12.37 -1.46
CA TYR A 276 9.51 -11.45 -0.61
C TYR A 276 9.94 -10.01 -0.89
N TYR A 277 8.99 -9.21 -1.32
CA TYR A 277 9.10 -7.76 -1.45
C TYR A 277 7.94 -7.14 -0.67
N TRP A 278 8.26 -6.17 0.18
CA TRP A 278 7.26 -5.41 0.93
C TRP A 278 7.75 -3.97 1.08
N ARG A 279 6.84 -3.04 0.80
CA ARG A 279 6.99 -1.62 1.08
C ARG A 279 5.71 -1.10 1.73
N ASP A 280 5.82 -0.54 2.93
CA ASP A 280 4.84 0.43 3.42
C ASP A 280 5.09 1.76 2.73
N VAL A 281 4.28 2.06 1.72
CA VAL A 281 4.27 3.37 1.05
C VAL A 281 3.54 4.42 1.90
N GLY A 282 3.89 4.47 3.18
CA GLY A 282 3.24 5.27 4.22
C GLY A 282 3.54 6.76 4.15
N ASP A 283 4.59 7.16 3.42
CA ASP A 283 4.97 8.55 3.18
C ASP A 283 5.48 8.74 1.74
N ILE A 284 5.63 10.00 1.34
CA ILE A 284 6.03 10.40 -0.01
C ILE A 284 7.37 9.81 -0.44
N TYR A 285 8.35 9.76 0.47
CA TYR A 285 9.68 9.26 0.15
C TYR A 285 9.64 7.75 -0.09
N GLN A 286 8.96 6.99 0.77
CA GLN A 286 8.79 5.55 0.58
C GLN A 286 7.99 5.22 -0.68
N TYR A 287 6.99 6.03 -1.03
CA TYR A 287 6.26 5.90 -2.28
C TYR A 287 7.15 6.13 -3.51
N TRP A 288 7.98 7.19 -3.50
CA TRP A 288 8.96 7.43 -4.57
C TRP A 288 9.98 6.29 -4.65
N LEU A 289 10.53 5.86 -3.51
CA LEU A 289 11.53 4.81 -3.44
C LEU A 289 11.00 3.48 -4.01
N ALA A 290 9.75 3.11 -3.69
CA ALA A 290 9.11 1.93 -4.26
C ALA A 290 8.96 2.01 -5.80
N ASN A 291 8.77 3.20 -6.37
CA ASN A 291 8.77 3.41 -7.82
C ASN A 291 10.19 3.36 -8.41
N MET A 292 11.21 3.80 -7.67
CA MET A 292 12.60 3.68 -8.12
C MET A 292 13.11 2.24 -8.05
N ASP A 293 12.64 1.45 -7.08
CA ASP A 293 13.00 0.03 -6.95
C ASP A 293 12.67 -0.77 -8.22
N ILE A 294 11.53 -0.48 -8.87
CA ILE A 294 11.13 -1.15 -10.11
C ILE A 294 11.86 -0.63 -11.36
N CYS A 295 12.51 0.53 -11.29
CA CYS A 295 13.38 1.05 -12.35
C CYS A 295 14.76 0.38 -12.37
N SER A 296 15.10 -0.40 -11.34
CA SER A 296 16.34 -1.18 -11.27
C SER A 296 16.45 -2.17 -12.45
N ILE A 297 17.68 -2.49 -12.83
CA ILE A 297 17.98 -3.52 -13.84
C ILE A 297 17.47 -4.89 -13.38
N ASP A 298 17.57 -5.18 -12.08
CA ASP A 298 17.09 -6.41 -11.44
C ASP A 298 16.19 -6.02 -10.26
N PRO A 299 14.92 -5.69 -10.51
CA PRO A 299 14.02 -5.20 -9.48
C PRO A 299 13.58 -6.33 -8.55
N GLU A 300 13.58 -6.09 -7.23
CA GLU A 300 13.05 -7.06 -6.25
C GLU A 300 11.55 -7.31 -6.46
N LEU A 301 10.81 -6.29 -6.92
CA LEU A 301 9.41 -6.41 -7.35
C LEU A 301 9.36 -6.63 -8.87
N ASN A 302 9.22 -7.88 -9.27
CA ASN A 302 9.12 -8.24 -10.69
C ASN A 302 7.67 -8.11 -11.20
N LEU A 303 7.37 -7.03 -11.91
CA LEU A 303 6.06 -6.80 -12.55
C LEU A 303 5.82 -7.67 -13.79
N TYR A 304 6.84 -8.38 -14.28
CA TYR A 304 6.77 -9.22 -15.48
C TYR A 304 6.52 -10.71 -15.16
N ASN A 305 6.16 -11.03 -13.91
CA ASN A 305 5.86 -12.40 -13.52
C ASN A 305 4.46 -12.84 -14.01
N SER A 306 4.42 -13.61 -15.10
CA SER A 306 3.18 -14.12 -15.67
C SER A 306 2.49 -15.21 -14.84
N ASP A 307 3.24 -15.90 -13.96
CA ASP A 307 2.69 -16.95 -13.09
C ASP A 307 2.02 -16.36 -11.84
N TRP A 308 2.27 -15.09 -11.56
CA TRP A 308 1.61 -14.33 -10.50
C TRP A 308 1.22 -12.93 -10.99
N PRO A 309 0.23 -12.85 -11.91
CA PRO A 309 -0.12 -11.60 -12.57
C PRO A 309 -0.71 -10.59 -11.59
N LEU A 310 -0.41 -9.31 -11.81
CA LEU A 310 -1.07 -8.21 -11.13
C LEU A 310 -2.26 -7.75 -11.98
N TRP A 311 -3.46 -7.97 -11.46
CA TRP A 311 -4.72 -7.58 -12.07
C TRP A 311 -5.01 -6.11 -11.77
N THR A 312 -5.49 -5.37 -12.76
CA THR A 312 -5.90 -3.97 -12.62
C THR A 312 -7.00 -3.62 -13.61
N LEU A 313 -7.48 -2.38 -13.64
CA LEU A 313 -8.42 -1.94 -14.66
C LEU A 313 -7.77 -2.01 -16.06
N PRO A 314 -8.28 -2.85 -16.98
CA PRO A 314 -7.79 -2.86 -18.36
C PRO A 314 -8.00 -1.47 -18.99
N ASN A 315 -6.99 -0.99 -19.71
CA ASN A 315 -7.10 0.25 -20.46
C ASN A 315 -6.95 -0.03 -21.97
N THR A 316 -7.64 0.76 -22.80
CA THR A 316 -7.60 0.67 -24.26
C THR A 316 -6.64 1.70 -24.85
N LEU A 317 -5.61 2.09 -24.11
CA LEU A 317 -4.69 3.14 -24.54
C LEU A 317 -3.75 2.60 -25.63
N PRO A 318 -3.30 3.45 -26.56
CA PRO A 318 -2.32 3.03 -27.57
C PRO A 318 -0.98 2.70 -26.91
N PRO A 319 -0.07 2.00 -27.62
CA PRO A 319 1.29 1.77 -27.14
C PRO A 319 2.03 3.07 -26.81
N ALA A 320 3.01 2.98 -25.91
CA ALA A 320 3.94 4.07 -25.69
C ALA A 320 4.70 4.40 -27.00
N LYS A 321 4.84 5.68 -27.30
CA LYS A 321 5.44 6.15 -28.56
C LYS A 321 6.69 6.98 -28.31
N PHE A 322 7.79 6.62 -28.96
CA PHE A 322 9.07 7.33 -28.92
C PHE A 322 9.34 7.92 -30.30
N ILE A 323 9.62 9.22 -30.37
CA ILE A 323 9.85 9.93 -31.64
C ILE A 323 11.01 10.92 -31.55
N HIS A 324 11.53 11.24 -32.74
CA HIS A 324 12.75 12.03 -33.00
C HIS A 324 14.04 11.27 -32.71
N ASP A 325 14.98 11.33 -33.66
CA ASP A 325 16.35 10.81 -33.57
C ASP A 325 17.33 11.80 -34.24
N ASN A 326 17.07 13.10 -34.08
CA ASN A 326 18.00 14.12 -34.57
C ASN A 326 19.11 14.33 -33.54
N ARG A 327 20.17 13.53 -33.66
CA ARG A 327 21.32 13.58 -32.75
C ARG A 327 22.13 14.86 -32.87
N ASN A 328 22.14 15.49 -34.05
CA ASN A 328 22.85 16.76 -34.27
C ASN A 328 22.25 17.91 -33.44
N GLU A 329 20.93 17.84 -33.18
CA GLU A 329 20.20 18.83 -32.39
C GLU A 329 19.87 18.34 -30.96
N ASN A 330 20.47 17.22 -30.52
CA ASN A 330 20.15 16.56 -29.24
C ASN A 330 18.63 16.33 -29.03
N ARG A 331 17.91 16.07 -30.12
CA ARG A 331 16.46 15.81 -30.12
C ARG A 331 16.20 14.35 -30.41
N VAL A 332 16.44 13.53 -29.39
CA VAL A 332 16.22 12.08 -29.42
C VAL A 332 15.20 11.73 -28.34
N GLY A 333 14.13 11.04 -28.69
CA GLY A 333 13.14 10.54 -27.73
C GLY A 333 13.51 9.15 -27.25
N TYR A 334 14.00 9.02 -26.02
CA TYR A 334 14.39 7.73 -25.45
C TYR A 334 14.21 7.69 -23.93
N ALA A 335 14.09 6.48 -23.39
CA ALA A 335 14.01 6.24 -21.96
C ALA A 335 14.98 5.12 -21.55
N THR A 336 15.75 5.34 -20.48
CA THR A 336 16.73 4.38 -19.92
C THR A 336 16.38 4.07 -18.47
N ASN A 337 16.47 2.78 -18.09
CA ASN A 337 16.11 2.30 -16.75
C ASN A 337 14.77 2.85 -16.27
N SER A 338 13.77 2.88 -17.16
CA SER A 338 12.52 3.60 -16.95
C SER A 338 11.33 2.77 -17.41
N LEU A 339 10.19 2.96 -16.76
CA LEU A 339 8.92 2.36 -17.16
C LEU A 339 8.06 3.44 -17.81
N VAL A 340 7.55 3.16 -19.02
CA VAL A 340 6.66 4.08 -19.76
C VAL A 340 5.36 3.36 -20.07
N CYS A 341 4.28 3.82 -19.43
CA CYS A 341 2.96 3.22 -19.56
C CYS A 341 2.26 3.64 -20.87
N ALA A 342 1.13 3.00 -21.14
CA ALA A 342 0.36 3.18 -22.37
C ALA A 342 -0.20 4.60 -22.53
N GLY A 343 -0.42 5.01 -23.78
CA GLY A 343 -0.88 6.35 -24.14
C GLY A 343 0.19 7.44 -24.07
N SER A 344 1.37 7.13 -23.53
CA SER A 344 2.43 8.11 -23.33
C SER A 344 3.31 8.32 -24.57
N ILE A 345 3.76 9.56 -24.77
CA ILE A 345 4.58 9.97 -25.91
C ILE A 345 5.83 10.68 -25.41
N ILE A 346 6.99 10.09 -25.71
CA ILE A 346 8.32 10.65 -25.45
C ILE A 346 8.83 11.26 -26.76
N SER A 347 8.79 12.59 -26.85
CA SER A 347 9.00 13.32 -28.10
C SER A 347 10.29 14.13 -28.07
N GLY A 348 11.41 13.52 -28.46
CA GLY A 348 12.69 14.21 -28.53
C GLY A 348 13.25 14.60 -27.16
N SER A 349 12.95 13.82 -26.12
CA SER A 349 13.32 14.02 -24.72
C SER A 349 14.11 12.84 -24.16
N HIS A 350 14.95 13.14 -23.16
CA HIS A 350 15.72 12.15 -22.41
C HIS A 350 15.04 11.86 -21.07
N VAL A 351 14.66 10.60 -20.86
CA VAL A 351 14.00 10.11 -19.65
C VAL A 351 14.88 9.05 -18.98
N GLU A 352 15.35 9.29 -17.76
CA GLU A 352 16.28 8.40 -17.06
C GLU A 352 15.76 8.06 -15.65
N ARG A 353 15.76 6.76 -15.29
CA ARG A 353 15.29 6.29 -13.98
C ARG A 353 13.90 6.80 -13.60
N CYS A 354 12.97 6.85 -14.54
CA CYS A 354 11.63 7.41 -14.34
C CYS A 354 10.52 6.35 -14.42
N VAL A 355 9.44 6.60 -13.70
CA VAL A 355 8.15 5.93 -13.92
C VAL A 355 7.19 6.93 -14.56
N ILE A 356 6.87 6.71 -15.83
CA ILE A 356 5.94 7.52 -16.60
C ILE A 356 4.61 6.78 -16.68
N GLY A 357 3.59 7.34 -16.02
CA GLY A 357 2.22 6.83 -15.99
C GLY A 357 1.51 6.94 -17.34
N ASN A 358 0.22 6.61 -17.34
CA ASN A 358 -0.59 6.60 -18.56
C ASN A 358 -0.85 8.02 -19.09
N ASN A 359 -0.94 8.18 -20.42
CA ASN A 359 -1.33 9.44 -21.08
C ASN A 359 -0.45 10.66 -20.73
N VAL A 360 0.87 10.46 -20.67
CA VAL A 360 1.86 11.52 -20.45
C VAL A 360 2.52 11.91 -21.76
N LYS A 361 2.59 13.21 -22.03
CA LYS A 361 3.37 13.76 -23.15
C LYS A 361 4.60 14.50 -22.64
N VAL A 362 5.79 14.07 -23.08
CA VAL A 362 7.06 14.75 -22.77
C VAL A 362 7.60 15.34 -24.08
N ASN A 363 7.67 16.68 -24.15
CA ASN A 363 8.08 17.38 -25.37
C ASN A 363 9.59 17.53 -25.51
N SER A 364 10.02 18.02 -26.67
CA SER A 364 11.42 18.01 -27.11
C SER A 364 12.35 18.83 -26.21
N TRP A 365 13.59 18.34 -26.13
CA TRP A 365 14.68 18.91 -25.33
C TRP A 365 14.43 18.94 -23.82
N THR A 366 13.45 18.16 -23.36
CA THR A 366 13.20 17.97 -21.94
C THR A 366 14.02 16.83 -21.38
N TYR A 367 14.53 17.02 -20.16
CA TYR A 367 15.27 16.02 -19.39
C TYR A 367 14.51 15.69 -18.11
N LEU A 368 14.25 14.40 -17.89
CA LEU A 368 13.64 13.87 -16.66
C LEU A 368 14.61 12.86 -16.03
N GLU A 369 14.90 13.03 -14.74
CA GLU A 369 15.74 12.11 -13.97
C GLU A 369 15.06 11.77 -12.64
N GLU A 370 14.92 10.49 -12.32
CA GLU A 370 14.39 10.05 -11.02
C GLU A 370 12.96 10.58 -10.74
N CYS A 371 12.15 10.74 -11.79
CA CYS A 371 10.80 11.27 -11.71
C CYS A 371 9.73 10.18 -11.69
N VAL A 372 8.63 10.45 -10.96
CA VAL A 372 7.41 9.64 -10.99
C VAL A 372 6.28 10.53 -11.49
N ILE A 373 5.81 10.30 -12.71
CA ILE A 373 4.76 11.11 -13.36
C ILE A 373 3.47 10.29 -13.40
N LEU A 374 2.46 10.65 -12.62
CA LEU A 374 1.27 9.79 -12.42
C LEU A 374 0.31 9.74 -13.61
N GLY A 375 0.41 10.69 -14.54
CA GLY A 375 -0.32 10.66 -15.81
C GLY A 375 -1.70 11.30 -15.80
N GLY A 376 -2.48 11.08 -16.86
CA GLY A 376 -3.76 11.76 -17.10
C GLY A 376 -4.98 10.86 -17.00
N LYS A 377 -6.12 11.41 -16.55
CA LYS A 377 -7.42 10.68 -16.52
C LYS A 377 -8.09 10.53 -17.90
N ARG A 378 -7.66 11.28 -18.92
CA ARG A 378 -8.17 11.29 -20.30
C ARG A 378 -7.03 11.16 -21.31
N ALA A 379 -7.34 11.19 -22.60
CA ALA A 379 -6.41 10.91 -23.71
C ALA A 379 -5.02 11.55 -23.57
N ILE A 380 -4.91 12.84 -23.25
CA ILE A 380 -3.66 13.50 -22.83
C ILE A 380 -4.04 14.65 -21.89
N ASN A 381 -3.68 14.56 -20.61
CA ASN A 381 -3.89 15.63 -19.63
C ASN A 381 -2.62 16.03 -18.86
N THR A 382 -1.59 15.17 -18.84
CA THR A 382 -0.29 15.52 -18.27
C THR A 382 0.69 15.77 -19.40
N GLU A 383 1.17 17.00 -19.51
CA GLU A 383 2.08 17.40 -20.56
C GLU A 383 3.24 18.19 -19.96
N ILE A 384 4.45 17.79 -20.30
CA ILE A 384 5.67 18.49 -19.96
C ILE A 384 6.15 19.22 -21.21
N GLY A 385 6.18 20.57 -21.13
CA GLY A 385 6.59 21.45 -22.21
C GLY A 385 8.02 21.19 -22.70
N ARG A 386 8.41 21.91 -23.75
CA ARG A 386 9.78 21.83 -24.30
C ARG A 386 10.79 22.42 -23.30
N TRP A 387 12.05 22.02 -23.43
CA TRP A 387 13.16 22.61 -22.67
C TRP A 387 13.01 22.53 -21.14
N CYS A 388 12.23 21.58 -20.63
CA CYS A 388 12.06 21.42 -19.19
C CYS A 388 13.18 20.56 -18.59
N ASN A 389 13.47 20.76 -17.31
CA ASN A 389 14.43 19.94 -16.58
C ASN A 389 13.90 19.59 -15.19
N LEU A 390 13.51 18.32 -15.02
CA LEU A 390 12.92 17.83 -13.77
C LEU A 390 13.81 16.74 -13.18
N ARG A 391 14.10 16.84 -11.88
CA ARG A 391 14.92 15.87 -11.17
C ARG A 391 14.33 15.54 -9.80
N ARG A 392 14.12 14.26 -9.48
CA ARG A 392 13.48 13.83 -8.21
C ARG A 392 12.18 14.57 -7.97
N VAL A 393 11.23 14.35 -8.89
CA VAL A 393 9.91 14.97 -8.85
C VAL A 393 8.86 13.87 -8.86
N ILE A 394 7.91 13.93 -7.93
CA ILE A 394 6.61 13.27 -8.13
C ILE A 394 5.66 14.31 -8.69
N MET A 395 5.18 14.07 -9.90
CA MET A 395 4.16 14.89 -10.52
C MET A 395 2.84 14.13 -10.52
N ASP A 396 1.86 14.69 -9.83
CA ASP A 396 0.52 14.12 -9.79
C ASP A 396 -0.21 14.34 -11.13
N ARG A 397 -1.48 13.94 -11.19
CA ARG A 397 -2.24 13.84 -12.42
C ARG A 397 -2.67 15.17 -12.99
N ASP A 398 -2.90 15.15 -14.30
CA ASP A 398 -3.53 16.24 -15.05
C ASP A 398 -2.78 17.59 -14.93
N VAL A 399 -1.44 17.56 -14.89
CA VAL A 399 -0.56 18.73 -14.76
C VAL A 399 0.02 19.14 -16.12
N PHE A 400 -0.09 20.42 -16.47
CA PHE A 400 0.57 21.01 -17.64
C PHE A 400 1.76 21.85 -17.21
N VAL A 401 2.98 21.44 -17.58
CA VAL A 401 4.21 22.14 -17.25
C VAL A 401 4.61 23.07 -18.41
N PRO A 402 4.72 24.39 -18.21
CA PRO A 402 5.15 25.34 -19.23
C PRO A 402 6.55 25.04 -19.77
N GLU A 403 6.83 25.50 -20.99
CA GLU A 403 8.16 25.38 -21.60
C GLU A 403 9.24 26.05 -20.74
N GLY A 404 10.44 25.47 -20.71
CA GLY A 404 11.58 25.99 -19.96
C GLY A 404 11.52 25.77 -18.45
N THR A 405 10.51 25.07 -17.92
CA THR A 405 10.34 24.90 -16.48
C THR A 405 11.39 23.95 -15.89
N ILE A 406 12.01 24.39 -14.79
CA ILE A 406 12.97 23.61 -13.99
C ILE A 406 12.32 23.29 -12.63
N ILE A 407 12.36 22.02 -12.20
CA ILE A 407 11.81 21.55 -10.90
C ILE A 407 12.77 20.54 -10.27
N GLY A 408 12.95 20.59 -8.95
CA GLY A 408 13.78 19.65 -8.18
C GLY A 408 15.28 19.93 -8.21
N HIS A 409 15.65 21.15 -8.65
CA HIS A 409 17.04 21.64 -8.68
C HIS A 409 17.31 22.71 -7.62
N ASN A 410 16.34 23.61 -7.40
CA ASN A 410 16.44 24.65 -6.38
C ASN A 410 15.23 24.55 -5.43
N ARG A 411 15.52 24.20 -4.17
CA ARG A 411 14.52 24.07 -3.12
C ARG A 411 13.68 25.34 -2.94
N ALA A 412 14.33 26.50 -2.88
CA ALA A 412 13.64 27.76 -2.58
C ALA A 412 12.67 28.16 -3.72
N ASP A 413 13.05 27.87 -4.97
CA ASP A 413 12.18 28.14 -6.13
C ASP A 413 10.97 27.22 -6.14
N ASP A 414 11.16 25.94 -5.81
CA ASP A 414 10.06 24.97 -5.71
C ASP A 414 9.12 25.28 -4.54
N GLU A 415 9.66 25.67 -3.38
CA GLU A 415 8.87 26.13 -2.23
C GLU A 415 8.07 27.40 -2.55
N LYS A 416 8.66 28.35 -3.29
CA LYS A 416 7.98 29.58 -3.72
C LYS A 416 6.79 29.29 -4.64
N ARG A 417 6.84 28.21 -5.42
CA ARG A 417 5.73 27.73 -6.24
C ARG A 417 4.63 27.01 -5.44
N GLY A 418 4.85 26.79 -4.14
CA GLY A 418 3.92 26.08 -3.26
C GLY A 418 3.99 24.56 -3.42
N PHE A 419 5.07 24.03 -3.99
CA PHE A 419 5.26 22.59 -4.06
C PHE A 419 5.59 22.01 -2.69
N LYS A 420 5.18 20.76 -2.48
CA LYS A 420 5.55 20.04 -1.26
C LYS A 420 6.98 19.52 -1.41
N ILE A 421 7.85 19.93 -0.50
CA ILE A 421 9.22 19.43 -0.40
C ILE A 421 9.30 18.34 0.67
N VAL A 422 10.06 17.28 0.38
CA VAL A 422 10.35 16.19 1.29
C VAL A 422 11.85 15.97 1.34
N ASP A 423 12.40 15.96 2.55
CA ASP A 423 13.82 15.70 2.79
C ASP A 423 14.13 14.21 2.61
N MET A 424 15.24 13.93 1.93
CA MET A 424 15.73 12.57 1.70
C MET A 424 16.88 12.24 2.67
N PRO A 425 17.10 10.96 3.01
CA PRO A 425 18.16 10.56 3.94
C PRO A 425 19.58 10.97 3.52
N ASP A 426 19.83 11.16 2.23
CA ASP A 426 21.12 11.56 1.68
C ASP A 426 21.33 13.09 1.64
N GLY A 427 20.44 13.86 2.25
CA GLY A 427 20.48 15.33 2.30
C GLY A 427 19.95 16.01 1.03
N LYS A 428 19.46 15.25 0.04
CA LYS A 428 18.74 15.82 -1.11
C LYS A 428 17.27 16.08 -0.75
N HIS A 429 16.53 16.62 -1.71
CA HIS A 429 15.09 16.80 -1.60
C HIS A 429 14.35 16.17 -2.78
N LEU A 430 13.10 15.83 -2.51
CA LEU A 430 12.09 15.36 -3.44
C LEU A 430 10.98 16.42 -3.52
N THR A 431 10.61 16.81 -4.73
CA THR A 431 9.56 17.81 -4.97
C THR A 431 8.28 17.13 -5.42
N VAL A 432 7.14 17.49 -4.82
CA VAL A 432 5.82 16.98 -5.21
C VAL A 432 4.96 18.10 -5.79
N VAL A 433 4.56 17.93 -7.05
CA VAL A 433 3.63 18.81 -7.75
C VAL A 433 2.22 18.23 -7.64
N PRO A 434 1.25 18.95 -7.04
CA PRO A 434 -0.09 18.42 -6.76
C PRO A 434 -0.94 18.27 -8.02
N GLU A 435 -2.03 17.48 -7.91
CA GLU A 435 -2.96 17.22 -9.01
C GLU A 435 -3.53 18.52 -9.59
N ALA A 436 -3.57 18.62 -10.92
CA ALA A 436 -4.12 19.77 -11.64
C ALA A 436 -3.51 21.14 -11.25
N TYR A 437 -2.26 21.15 -10.79
CA TYR A 437 -1.51 22.37 -10.50
C TYR A 437 -1.46 23.31 -11.73
N ARG A 438 -1.62 24.61 -11.49
CA ARG A 438 -1.53 25.67 -12.50
C ARG A 438 -0.32 26.54 -12.22
N PHE A 439 0.59 26.61 -13.20
CA PHE A 439 1.87 27.33 -13.14
C PHE A 439 1.73 28.84 -13.29
#